data_AF-A0A3A0BI90-F1
#
_entry.id   AF-A0A3A0BI90-F1
#
_cell.length_a   1.000
_cell.length_b   1.000
_cell.length_c   1.000
_cell.angle_alpha   90.00
_cell.angle_beta   90.00
_cell.angle_gamma   90.00
#
_symmetry.space_group_name_H-M   'P 1'
#
loop_
_entity.id
_entity.type
_entity.pdbx_description
1 polymer ?
#
loop_
_entity_poly.entity_id
_entity_poly.type
_entity_poly.pdbx_seq_one_letter_code
_entity_poly.pdbx_strand_id
1 'polypeptide(L)'
;MKKSVLVLWMSYVWGTTLAGLAIHPYQSIRRIVLTKRILLPVTLSPVLGLVVLFVVGRVGSYVFTLGAWGREMMALVLGSTLIGLLMWQGLLLLLVWRFWRVR
;
A
#
# COMPACT_ATOMS: atom_id res chain seq x y z
N MET A 1 24.86 -7.33 9.51
CA MET A 1 23.56 -7.80 10.03
C MET A 1 23.02 -8.89 9.10
N LYS A 2 22.59 -10.04 9.63
CA LYS A 2 22.04 -11.12 8.79
C LYS A 2 20.85 -10.58 7.98
N LYS A 3 20.80 -10.86 6.67
CA LYS A 3 19.75 -10.37 5.74
C LYS A 3 18.33 -10.61 6.29
N SER A 4 18.13 -11.73 6.99
CA SER A 4 16.86 -12.09 7.64
C SER A 4 16.40 -11.09 8.71
N VAL A 5 17.32 -10.52 9.50
CA VAL A 5 17.00 -9.55 10.55
C VAL A 5 16.56 -8.23 9.94
N LEU A 6 17.17 -7.83 8.82
CA LEU A 6 16.84 -6.60 8.12
C LEU A 6 15.44 -6.69 7.47
N VAL A 7 15.10 -7.85 6.90
CA VAL A 7 13.75 -8.13 6.38
C VAL A 7 12.72 -8.11 7.51
N LEU A 8 12.95 -8.85 8.61
CA LEU A 8 12.03 -8.87 9.77
C LEU A 8 11.80 -7.46 10.35
N TRP A 9 12.87 -6.67 10.47
CA TRP A 9 12.77 -5.30 10.96
C TRP A 9 11.99 -4.40 9.99
N MET A 10 12.26 -4.48 8.68
CA MET A 10 11.48 -3.76 7.68
C MET A 10 10.00 -4.15 7.70
N SER A 11 9.68 -5.44 7.76
CA SER A 11 8.30 -5.93 7.84
C SER A 11 7.60 -5.48 9.11
N TYR A 12 8.28 -5.50 10.26
CA TYR A 12 7.74 -5.04 11.53
C TYR A 12 7.46 -3.52 11.51
N VAL A 13 8.43 -2.72 11.05
CA VAL A 13 8.24 -1.28 10.90
C VAL A 13 7.10 -1.01 9.94
N TRP A 14 7.04 -1.71 8.81
CA TRP A 14 6.00 -1.56 7.80
C TRP A 14 4.59 -1.90 8.33
N GLY A 15 4.43 -3.04 8.98
CA GLY A 15 3.15 -3.46 9.57
C GLY A 15 2.69 -2.51 10.67
N THR A 16 3.58 -2.08 11.55
CA THR A 16 3.25 -1.08 12.59
C THR A 16 2.94 0.29 12.01
N THR A 17 3.57 0.69 10.89
CA THR A 17 3.21 1.95 10.21
C THR A 17 1.85 1.86 9.54
N LEU A 18 1.56 0.76 8.86
CA LEU A 18 0.27 0.53 8.20
C LEU A 18 -0.87 0.45 9.22
N ALA A 19 -0.69 -0.30 10.31
CA ALA A 19 -1.67 -0.37 11.39
C ALA A 19 -1.86 1.00 12.05
N GLY A 20 -0.78 1.74 12.30
CA GLY A 20 -0.85 3.11 12.82
C GLY A 20 -1.55 4.09 11.88
N LEU A 21 -1.39 3.93 10.56
CA LEU A 21 -2.07 4.71 9.53
C LEU A 21 -3.57 4.37 9.46
N ALA A 22 -3.91 3.09 9.59
CA ALA A 22 -5.30 2.64 9.55
C ALA A 22 -6.10 3.09 10.79
N ILE A 23 -5.49 3.06 11.98
CA ILE A 23 -6.16 3.40 13.24
C ILE A 23 -6.10 4.91 13.52
N HIS A 24 -4.94 5.53 13.36
CA HIS A 24 -4.71 6.95 13.67
C HIS A 24 -3.86 7.63 12.59
N PRO A 25 -4.44 7.88 11.39
CA PRO A 25 -3.71 8.40 10.22
C PRO A 25 -3.01 9.73 10.51
N TYR A 26 -3.66 10.59 11.31
CA TYR A 26 -3.19 11.93 11.59
C TYR A 26 -1.98 11.97 12.54
N GLN A 27 -2.03 11.21 13.64
CA GLN A 27 -0.92 11.14 14.61
C GLN A 27 0.28 10.39 14.03
N SER A 28 0.05 9.31 13.28
CA SER A 28 1.09 8.49 12.67
C SER A 28 1.89 9.28 11.64
N ILE A 29 1.23 9.98 10.71
CA ILE A 29 1.93 10.80 9.70
C ILE A 29 2.62 11.99 10.34
N ARG A 30 2.00 12.66 11.32
CA ARG A 30 2.67 13.74 12.08
C ARG A 30 3.98 13.25 12.68
N ARG A 31 3.98 12.07 13.33
CA ARG A 31 5.17 11.48 13.96
C ARG A 31 6.23 11.06 12.94
N ILE A 32 5.82 10.52 11.79
CA ILE A 32 6.71 10.14 10.69
C ILE A 32 7.33 11.40 10.07
N VAL A 33 6.52 12.33 9.57
CA VAL A 33 6.98 13.55 8.88
C VAL A 33 7.83 14.44 9.78
N LEU A 34 7.46 14.62 11.06
CA LEU A 34 8.19 15.50 11.98
C LEU A 34 9.38 14.82 12.68
N THR A 35 9.32 13.52 12.97
CA THR A 35 10.29 12.86 13.88
C THR A 35 11.14 11.78 13.19
N LYS A 36 10.60 11.06 12.21
CA LYS A 36 11.32 9.96 11.55
C LYS A 36 11.31 10.15 10.03
N ARG A 37 12.43 10.65 9.48
CA ARG A 37 12.74 10.77 8.02
C ARG A 37 12.58 9.48 7.20
N ILE A 38 12.07 8.40 7.76
CA ILE A 38 11.91 7.09 7.13
C ILE A 38 10.45 6.97 6.64
N LEU A 39 10.16 7.61 5.50
CA LEU A 39 8.92 7.46 4.73
C LEU A 39 8.93 6.22 3.83
N LEU A 40 10.07 5.52 3.75
CA LEU A 40 10.34 4.43 2.81
C LEU A 40 9.35 3.25 2.88
N PRO A 41 8.95 2.72 4.05
CA PRO A 41 8.04 1.57 4.09
C PRO A 41 6.65 1.93 3.53
N VAL A 42 6.16 3.12 3.87
CA VAL A 42 4.81 3.58 3.49
C VAL A 42 4.76 3.97 2.01
N THR A 43 5.83 4.56 1.47
CA THR A 43 5.94 4.88 0.03
C THR A 43 6.19 3.66 -0.86
N LEU A 44 6.67 2.54 -0.31
CA LEU A 44 6.80 1.26 -1.02
C LEU A 44 5.52 0.41 -1.01
N SER A 45 4.54 0.71 -0.15
CA SER A 45 3.25 0.00 -0.16
C SER A 45 2.51 -0.01 -1.50
N PRO A 46 2.47 1.07 -2.32
CA PRO A 46 1.86 1.02 -3.64
C PRO A 46 2.67 0.16 -4.62
N VAL A 47 4.00 0.13 -4.51
CA VAL A 47 4.84 -0.73 -5.37
C VAL A 47 4.54 -2.20 -5.09
N LEU A 48 4.43 -2.58 -3.81
CA LEU A 48 3.98 -3.93 -3.44
C LEU A 48 2.55 -4.21 -3.89
N GLY A 49 1.64 -3.23 -3.78
CA GLY A 49 0.27 -3.34 -4.29
C GLY A 49 0.21 -3.58 -5.79
N LEU A 50 1.06 -2.90 -6.57
CA LEU A 50 1.19 -3.11 -8.01
C LEU A 50 1.81 -4.47 -8.35
N VAL A 51 2.81 -4.93 -7.60
CA VAL A 51 3.40 -6.27 -7.77
C VAL A 51 2.34 -7.36 -7.49
N VAL A 52 1.57 -7.21 -6.42
CA VAL A 52 0.47 -8.13 -6.09
C VAL A 52 -0.60 -8.08 -7.18
N LEU A 53 -1.03 -6.90 -7.63
CA LEU A 53 -1.98 -6.76 -8.75
C LEU A 53 -1.46 -7.39 -10.04
N PHE A 54 -0.17 -7.29 -10.32
CA PHE A 54 0.44 -7.90 -11.50
C PHE A 54 0.43 -9.42 -11.41
N VAL A 55 0.78 -9.99 -10.25
CA VAL A 55 0.73 -11.44 -10.01
C VAL A 55 -0.71 -11.95 -10.05
N VAL A 56 -1.64 -11.26 -9.38
CA VAL A 56 -3.07 -11.60 -9.38
C VAL A 56 -3.68 -11.43 -10.76
N GLY A 57 -3.29 -10.42 -11.54
CA GLY A 57 -3.70 -10.26 -12.93
C GLY A 57 -3.17 -11.38 -13.82
N ARG A 58 -1.92 -11.82 -13.61
CA ARG A 58 -1.31 -12.95 -14.32
C ARG A 58 -1.96 -14.29 -13.99
N VAL A 59 -2.23 -14.57 -12.72
CA VAL A 59 -2.95 -15.79 -12.31
C VAL A 59 -4.42 -15.69 -12.71
N GLY A 60 -5.00 -14.50 -12.57
CA GLY A 60 -6.36 -14.16 -12.95
C GLY A 60 -6.60 -14.31 -14.44
N SER A 61 -5.59 -14.18 -15.31
CA SER A 61 -5.75 -14.40 -16.76
C SER A 61 -6.20 -15.83 -17.09
N TYR A 62 -5.86 -16.81 -16.26
CA TYR A 62 -6.39 -18.18 -16.37
C TYR A 62 -7.87 -18.29 -15.97
N VAL A 63 -8.37 -17.33 -15.18
CA VAL A 63 -9.79 -17.24 -14.83
C VAL A 63 -10.61 -16.60 -15.95
N PHE A 64 -9.98 -15.80 -16.83
CA PHE A 64 -10.67 -15.25 -18.01
C PHE A 64 -11.11 -16.33 -19.00
N THR A 65 -10.48 -17.51 -18.98
CA THR A 65 -10.89 -18.64 -19.84
C THR A 65 -12.10 -19.42 -19.31
N LEU A 66 -12.57 -19.14 -18.09
CA LEU A 66 -13.77 -19.75 -17.48
C LEU A 66 -15.10 -19.13 -17.97
N GLY A 67 -15.05 -18.17 -18.90
CA GLY A 67 -16.22 -17.53 -19.49
C GLY A 67 -16.53 -16.14 -18.93
N ALA A 68 -17.68 -15.57 -19.33
CA ALA A 68 -18.05 -14.18 -19.07
C ALA A 68 -18.09 -13.82 -17.57
N TRP A 69 -18.57 -14.74 -16.73
CA TRP A 69 -18.64 -14.58 -15.28
C TRP A 69 -17.26 -14.48 -14.61
N GLY A 70 -16.32 -15.34 -14.99
CA GLY A 70 -14.95 -15.31 -14.45
C GLY A 70 -14.25 -14.00 -14.79
N ARG A 71 -14.50 -13.48 -15.99
CA ARG A 71 -13.98 -12.19 -16.45
C ARG A 71 -14.54 -11.00 -15.66
N GLU A 72 -15.83 -10.96 -15.41
CA GLU A 72 -16.46 -9.88 -14.64
C GLU A 72 -16.00 -9.88 -13.18
N MET A 73 -15.94 -11.04 -12.53
CA MET A 73 -15.41 -11.14 -11.17
C MET A 73 -13.97 -10.64 -11.09
N MET A 74 -13.12 -11.01 -12.06
CA MET A 74 -11.73 -10.58 -12.06
C MET A 74 -11.59 -9.08 -12.35
N ALA A 75 -12.44 -8.52 -13.22
CA ALA A 75 -12.51 -7.08 -13.45
C ALA A 75 -12.93 -6.31 -12.18
N LEU A 76 -13.91 -6.81 -11.43
CA LEU A 76 -14.34 -6.21 -10.16
C LEU A 76 -13.24 -6.26 -9.09
N VAL A 77 -12.57 -7.41 -8.94
CA VAL A 77 -11.48 -7.56 -7.97
C VAL A 77 -10.30 -6.68 -8.32
N LEU A 78 -9.81 -6.73 -9.56
CA LEU A 78 -8.67 -5.93 -10.00
C LEU A 78 -9.01 -4.43 -9.97
N GLY A 79 -10.20 -4.06 -10.44
CA GLY A 79 -10.68 -2.68 -10.47
C GLY A 79 -10.84 -2.08 -9.07
N SER A 80 -11.52 -2.77 -8.16
CA SER A 80 -11.69 -2.31 -6.77
C SER A 80 -10.36 -2.20 -6.04
N THR A 81 -9.45 -3.16 -6.24
CA THR A 81 -8.11 -3.14 -5.65
C THR A 81 -7.29 -1.95 -6.17
N LEU A 82 -7.36 -1.68 -7.48
CA LEU A 82 -6.65 -0.55 -8.10
C LEU A 82 -7.20 0.80 -7.64
N ILE A 83 -8.53 0.94 -7.54
CA ILE A 83 -9.17 2.13 -6.95
C ILE A 83 -8.75 2.29 -5.49
N GLY A 84 -8.75 1.22 -4.71
CA GLY A 84 -8.31 1.23 -3.31
C GLY A 84 -6.86 1.70 -3.16
N LEU A 85 -5.95 1.21 -4.01
CA LEU A 85 -4.55 1.66 -4.03
C LEU A 85 -4.42 3.14 -4.40
N LEU A 86 -5.18 3.61 -5.40
CA LEU A 86 -5.18 5.03 -5.79
C LEU A 86 -5.71 5.92 -4.66
N MET A 87 -6.82 5.54 -4.03
CA MET A 87 -7.38 6.28 -2.89
C MET A 87 -6.40 6.32 -1.73
N TRP A 88 -5.75 5.18 -1.41
CA TRP A 88 -4.73 5.11 -0.37
C TRP A 88 -3.55 6.03 -0.65
N GLN A 89 -3.04 6.05 -1.89
CA GLN A 89 -1.97 6.96 -2.29
C GLN A 89 -2.40 8.43 -2.23
N GLY A 90 -3.61 8.74 -2.70
CA GLY A 90 -4.18 10.07 -2.63
C GLY A 90 -4.21 10.58 -1.19
N LEU A 91 -4.70 9.76 -0.25
CA LEU A 91 -4.78 10.09 1.18
C LEU A 91 -3.41 10.34 1.81
N LEU A 92 -2.43 9.50 1.50
CA LEU A 92 -1.05 9.68 1.95
C LEU A 92 -0.43 10.98 1.43
N LEU A 93 -0.57 11.26 0.13
CA LEU A 93 -0.07 12.49 -0.48
C LEU A 93 -0.72 13.73 0.13
N LEU A 94 -2.04 13.69 0.35
CA LEU A 94 -2.79 14.80 0.96
C LEU A 94 -2.32 15.07 2.39
N LEU A 95 -2.12 14.02 3.18
CA LEU A 95 -1.63 14.15 4.55
C LEU A 95 -0.18 14.65 4.58
N VAL A 96 0.70 14.11 3.75
CA VAL A 96 2.09 14.59 3.62
C VAL A 96 2.12 16.06 3.21
N TRP A 97 1.37 16.44 2.18
CA TRP A 97 1.23 17.83 1.74
C TRP A 97 0.78 18.73 2.89
N ARG A 98 -0.29 18.34 3.61
CA ARG A 98 -0.84 19.12 4.72
C ARG A 98 0.19 19.35 5.81
N PHE A 99 0.93 18.33 6.23
CA PHE A 99 1.97 18.47 7.26
C PHE A 99 3.22 19.20 6.76
N TRP A 100 3.50 19.17 5.46
CA TRP A 100 4.62 19.92 4.88
C TRP A 100 4.32 21.42 4.79
N ARG A 101 3.06 21.81 4.51
CA ARG A 101 2.62 23.21 4.53
C ARG A 101 2.55 23.82 5.93
N VAL A 102 2.35 23.00 6.97
CA VAL A 102 2.24 23.44 8.37
C VAL A 102 3.62 23.59 9.05
N ARG A 103 4.70 23.15 8.39
CA ARG A 103 6.08 23.41 8.79
C ARG A 103 6.49 24.84 8.45
#